data_AF-A0A5S9MLE8-F1
#
_entry.id   AF-A0A5S9MLE8-F1
#
_cell.length_a   1.000
_cell.length_b   1.000
_cell.length_c   1.000
_cell.angle_alpha   90.00
_cell.angle_beta   90.00
_cell.angle_gamma   90.00
#
_symmetry.space_group_name_H-M   'P 1'
#
loop_
_entity.id
_entity.type
_entity.pdbx_description
1 polymer ?
#
loop_
_entity_poly.entity_id
_entity_poly.type
_entity_poly.pdbx_seq_one_letter_code
_entity_poly.pdbx_strand_id
1 'polypeptide(L)' 'MPKKVIAALQEANSDVLSLGRKYRVRHYDEYMKMNWVTDYPKVKIIPKVKVNITQTGIIS' A
#
# COMPACT_ATOMS: atom_id res chain seq x y z
N MET A 1 7.59 -12.10 0.94
CA MET A 1 7.73 -11.46 -0.39
C MET A 1 7.10 -10.06 -0.50
N PRO A 2 5.89 -9.74 0.01
CA PRO A 2 5.27 -8.43 -0.26
C PRO A 2 5.89 -7.24 0.50
N LYS A 3 6.57 -7.48 1.64
CA LYS A 3 7.21 -6.41 2.43
C LYS A 3 8.36 -5.70 1.71
N LYS A 4 9.12 -6.40 0.87
CA LYS A 4 10.27 -5.82 0.15
C LYS A 4 9.84 -4.87 -0.97
N VAL A 5 8.77 -5.21 -1.68
CA VAL A 5 8.24 -4.36 -2.77
C VAL A 5 7.66 -3.08 -2.20
N ILE A 6 6.95 -3.17 -1.07
CA ILE A 6 6.43 -2.01 -0.34
C ILE A 6 7.58 -1.10 0.11
N ALA A 7 8.65 -1.67 0.69
CA ALA A 7 9.82 -0.91 1.11
C ALA A 7 10.49 -0.20 -0.08
N ALA A 8 10.67 -0.89 -1.22
CA ALA A 8 11.24 -0.28 -2.43
C ALA A 8 10.34 0.83 -3.00
N LEU A 9 9.01 0.66 -2.97
CA LEU A 9 8.04 1.69 -3.35
C LEU A 9 8.11 2.91 -2.42
N GLN A 10 8.33 2.68 -1.12
CA GLN A 10 8.50 3.73 -0.13
C GLN A 10 9.82 4.48 -0.26
N GLU A 11 10.94 3.78 -0.46
CA GLU A 11 12.25 4.38 -0.74
C GLU A 11 12.23 5.19 -2.04
N ALA A 12 11.56 4.70 -3.07
CA ALA A 12 11.39 5.41 -4.34
C ALA A 12 10.36 6.55 -4.28
N ASN A 13 9.71 6.77 -3.12
CA ASN A 13 8.60 7.70 -2.94
C ASN A 13 7.52 7.57 -4.03
N SER A 14 7.31 6.34 -4.49
CA SER A 14 6.51 6.03 -5.66
C SER A 14 5.14 5.56 -5.20
N ASP A 15 4.15 6.44 -5.26
CA ASP A 15 2.74 6.13 -4.93
C ASP A 15 2.02 5.41 -6.09
N VAL A 16 2.63 4.32 -6.59
CA VAL A 16 2.09 3.47 -7.67
C VAL A 16 0.73 2.89 -7.31
N LEU A 17 0.48 2.71 -6.02
CA LEU A 17 -0.76 2.14 -5.48
C LEU A 17 -1.87 3.19 -5.27
N SER A 18 -1.61 4.47 -5.59
CA SER A 18 -2.52 5.60 -5.36
C SER A 18 -3.07 5.63 -3.92
N LEU A 19 -2.23 5.25 -2.95
CA LEU A 19 -2.54 5.25 -1.53
C LEU A 19 -2.78 6.67 -1.04
N GLY A 20 -2.08 7.67 -1.60
CA GLY A 20 -2.27 9.08 -1.26
C GLY A 20 -3.59 9.62 -1.75
N ARG A 21 -4.02 9.22 -2.95
CA ARG A 21 -5.36 9.56 -3.44
C ARG A 21 -6.45 8.93 -2.57
N LYS A 22 -6.30 7.66 -2.17
CA LYS A 22 -7.27 6.98 -1.30
C LYS A 22 -7.32 7.59 0.09
N TYR A 23 -6.17 7.94 0.65
CA TYR A 23 -6.07 8.58 1.96
C TYR A 23 -6.64 10.00 1.91
N ARG A 24 -6.31 10.80 0.88
CA ARG A 24 -6.89 12.13 0.65
C ARG A 24 -8.42 12.11 0.52
N VAL A 25 -8.99 11.09 -0.11
CA VAL A 25 -10.46 10.99 -0.25
C VAL A 25 -11.13 10.63 1.07
N ARG A 26 -10.48 9.83 1.93
CA ARG A 26 -11.04 9.40 3.23
C ARG A 26 -10.75 10.36 4.39
N HIS A 27 -9.59 11.00 4.36
CA HIS A 27 -9.02 11.82 5.42
C HIS A 27 -8.45 13.12 4.83
N TYR A 28 -9.29 13.88 4.13
CA TYR A 28 -8.86 15.10 3.41
C TYR A 28 -8.26 16.15 4.36
N ASP A 29 -8.92 16.44 5.48
CA ASP A 29 -8.47 17.41 6.48
C ASP A 29 -7.11 17.07 7.10
N GLU A 30 -6.86 15.79 7.38
CA GLU A 30 -5.58 15.31 7.89
C GLU A 30 -4.52 15.32 6.78
N TYR A 31 -4.87 14.89 5.58
CA TYR A 31 -3.98 14.91 4.41
C TYR A 31 -3.55 16.33 4.05
N MET A 32 -4.42 17.34 4.19
CA MET A 32 -4.09 18.74 3.88
C MET A 32 -3.08 19.34 4.86
N LYS A 33 -3.04 18.82 6.10
CA LYS A 33 -2.05 19.20 7.13
C LYS A 33 -0.77 18.36 7.08
N MET A 34 -0.80 17.22 6.39
CA MET A 34 0.33 16.31 6.26
C MET A 34 1.04 16.47 4.91
N ASN A 35 2.36 16.32 4.92
CA ASN A 35 3.12 16.24 3.68
C ASN A 35 3.19 14.78 3.23
N TRP A 36 2.26 14.38 2.36
CA TRP A 36 2.20 13.01 1.86
C TRP A 36 3.54 12.49 1.33
N VAL A 37 4.31 13.32 0.63
CA VAL A 37 5.63 12.98 0.09
C VAL A 37 6.64 12.60 1.21
N THR A 38 6.52 13.20 2.38
CA THR A 38 7.44 12.98 3.52
C THR A 38 6.94 11.91 4.48
N ASP A 39 5.62 11.77 4.59
CA ASP A 39 4.96 10.78 5.45
C ASP A 39 4.82 9.42 4.77
N TYR A 40 4.62 9.36 3.45
CA TYR A 40 4.49 8.12 2.69
C TYR A 40 5.60 7.08 2.97
N PRO A 41 6.91 7.46 2.97
CA PRO A 41 7.97 6.52 3.34
C PRO A 41 7.96 6.12 4.83
N LYS A 42 7.35 6.91 5.72
CA LYS A 42 7.23 6.62 7.16
C LYS A 42 6.00 5.78 7.51
N VAL A 43 4.98 5.76 6.63
CA VAL A 43 3.74 4.99 6.87
C VAL A 43 4.05 3.50 6.91
N LYS A 44 3.60 2.80 7.95
CA LYS A 44 3.80 1.34 8.03
C LYS A 44 2.75 0.63 7.17
N ILE A 45 3.03 0.43 5.89
CA ILE A 45 2.10 -0.26 4.98
C ILE A 45 2.19 -1.77 5.26
N ILE A 46 1.12 -2.34 5.81
CA ILE A 46 1.00 -3.77 6.08
C ILE A 46 0.10 -4.38 4.99
N PRO A 47 0.68 -4.97 3.91
CA PRO A 47 -0.12 -5.60 2.87
C PRO A 47 -0.81 -6.84 3.43
N LYS A 48 -2.14 -6.81 3.51
CA LYS A 48 -2.96 -7.94 3.92
C LYS A 48 -3.28 -8.78 2.67
N VAL A 49 -2.41 -9.74 2.37
CA VAL A 49 -2.61 -10.65 1.24
C VAL A 49 -3.63 -11.71 1.65
N LYS A 50 -4.85 -11.64 1.11
CA LYS A 50 -5.81 -12.75 1.17
C LYS A 50 -5.53 -13.65 -0.02
N VAL A 51 -5.01 -14.85 0.25
CA VAL A 51 -4.89 -15.90 -0.77
C VAL A 51 -6.20 -16.68 -0.75
N ASN A 52 -7.04 -16.46 -1.77
CA ASN A 52 -8.20 -17.29 -2.00
C ASN A 52 -7.79 -18.42 -2.95
N ILE A 53 -7.60 -19.62 -2.42
CA ILE A 53 -7.39 -20.83 -3.23
C ILE A 53 -8.77 -21.22 -3.76
N THR A 54 -9.08 -20.81 -4.98
CA THR A 54 -10.37 -21.11 -5.64
C THR A 54 -10.39 -22.50 -6.27
N GLN A 55 -9.22 -23.13 -6.46
CA GLN A 55 -9.14 -24.42 -7.12
C GLN A 55 -7.90 -25.19 -6.65
N THR A 56 -8.11 -26.19 -5.80
CA THR A 56 -7.18 -27.32 -5.68
C THR A 56 -7.64 -28.35 -6.70
N GLY A 57 -7.19 -28.19 -7.95
CA GLY A 57 -7.33 -29.27 -8.92
C GLY A 57 -6.56 -30.47 -8.38
N ILE A 58 -7.26 -31.48 -7.89
CA ILE A 58 -6.68 -32.81 -7.76
C ILE A 58 -6.40 -33.21 -9.21
N ILE A 59 -5.14 -33.09 -9.62
CA ILE A 59 -4.66 -33.69 -10.85
C ILE A 59 -4.61 -35.18 -10.53
N SER A 60 -5.72 -35.88 -10.78
CA SER A 60 -5.75 -37.35 -10.84
C SER A 60 -5.33 -37.83 -12.21
#